data_AF-C4G8X8-F1
#
_entry.id   AF-C4G8X8-F1
#
_cell.length_a   1.000
_cell.length_b   1.000
_cell.length_c   1.000
_cell.angle_alpha   90.00
_cell.angle_beta   90.00
_cell.angle_gamma   90.00
#
_symmetry.space_group_name_H-M   'P 1'
#
loop_
_entity.id
_entity.type
_entity.pdbx_description
1 polymer ?
#
loop_
_entity_poly.entity_id
_entity_poly.type
_entity_poly.pdbx_seq_one_letter_code
_entity_poly.pdbx_strand_id
1 'polypeptide(L)' 'MVCDIEVSKDLNVTNKTVINRLAALVKNGFVVSNMVKERIRSYELSDFTKQNDKEIKKLLK' A
#
# COMPACT_ATOMS: atom_id res chain seq x y z
N MET A 1 -4.66 -0.33 -8.61
CA MET A 1 -5.00 -1.50 -7.79
C MET A 1 -3.78 -2.39 -7.56
N VAL A 2 -3.35 -2.53 -6.32
CA VAL A 2 -2.26 -3.42 -5.90
C VAL A 2 -2.86 -4.55 -5.07
N CYS A 3 -2.64 -5.80 -5.49
CA CYS A 3 -3.10 -6.98 -4.76
C CYS A 3 -2.04 -7.43 -3.75
N ASP A 4 -2.46 -7.77 -2.53
CA ASP A 4 -1.56 -8.23 -1.45
C ASP A 4 -0.66 -9.40 -1.87
N ILE A 5 -1.16 -10.27 -2.77
CA ILE A 5 -0.43 -11.45 -3.26
C ILE A 5 0.77 -11.05 -4.14
N GLU A 6 0.65 -10.03 -4.99
CA GLU A 6 1.77 -9.57 -5.84
C GLU A 6 2.85 -8.91 -4.99
N VAL A 7 2.46 -8.03 -4.06
CA VAL A 7 3.39 -7.33 -3.17
C VAL A 7 4.15 -8.30 -2.27
N SER A 8 3.49 -9.36 -1.79
CA SER A 8 4.12 -10.37 -0.95
C SER A 8 5.24 -11.14 -1.66
N LYS A 9 5.05 -11.43 -2.96
CA LYS A 9 6.05 -12.10 -3.81
C LYS A 9 7.23 -11.19 -4.10
N ASP A 10 6.97 -9.92 -4.43
CA ASP A 10 8.02 -8.97 -4.78
C ASP A 10 8.90 -8.59 -3.57
N LEU A 11 8.31 -8.54 -2.38
CA LEU A 11 9.02 -8.19 -1.15
C LEU A 11 9.51 -9.41 -0.35
N ASN A 12 9.24 -10.63 -0.83
CA ASN A 12 9.58 -11.90 -0.16
C ASN A 12 9.13 -11.96 1.33
N VAL A 13 7.97 -11.38 1.64
CA VAL A 13 7.38 -11.31 2.98
C VAL A 13 5.99 -11.92 2.98
N THR A 14 5.51 -12.36 4.14
CA THR A 14 4.15 -12.94 4.25
C THR A 14 3.06 -11.88 4.08
N ASN A 15 1.88 -12.29 3.61
CA ASN A 15 0.70 -11.41 3.45
C ASN A 15 0.35 -10.65 4.73
N LYS A 16 0.51 -11.27 5.91
CA LYS A 16 0.29 -10.61 7.21
C LYS A 16 1.23 -9.42 7.41
N THR A 17 2.50 -9.55 7.02
CA THR A 17 3.48 -8.47 7.11
C THR A 17 3.18 -7.35 6.12
N VAL A 18 2.78 -7.69 4.90
CA VAL A 18 2.36 -6.72 3.87
C VAL A 18 1.17 -5.90 4.37
N ILE A 19 0.13 -6.56 4.89
CA ILE A 19 -1.07 -5.91 5.43
C ILE A 19 -0.70 -4.98 6.60
N ASN A 20 0.14 -5.42 7.53
CA ASN A 20 0.55 -4.57 8.66
C ASN A 20 1.32 -3.32 8.20
N ARG A 21 2.18 -3.44 7.18
CA ARG A 21 2.92 -2.29 6.61
C ARG A 21 2.01 -1.36 5.84
N LEU A 22 1.10 -1.90 5.03
CA LEU A 22 0.12 -1.11 4.29
C LEU A 22 -0.88 -0.42 5.22
N ALA A 23 -1.29 -1.07 6.32
CA ALA A 23 -2.14 -0.44 7.34
C ALA A 23 -1.48 0.79 7.97
N ALA A 24 -0.17 0.74 8.23
CA ALA A 24 0.58 1.92 8.66
C ALA A 24 0.61 3.02 7.60
N LEU A 25 0.78 2.67 6.32
CA LEU A 25 0.75 3.65 5.22
C LEU A 25 -0.65 4.25 5.01
N VAL A 26 -1.71 3.47 5.20
CA VAL A 26 -3.10 3.96 5.19
C VAL A 26 -3.33 4.96 6.32
N LYS A 27 -2.86 4.67 7.53
CA LYS A 27 -2.96 5.60 8.67
C LYS A 27 -2.24 6.93 8.41
N ASN A 28 -1.17 6.90 7.63
CA ASN A 28 -0.42 8.09 7.23
C ASN A 28 -0.98 8.79 5.96
N GLY A 29 -2.07 8.27 5.37
CA GLY A 29 -2.71 8.87 4.20
C GLY A 29 -2.02 8.61 2.87
N PHE A 30 -1.01 7.73 2.81
CA PHE A 30 -0.31 7.41 1.57
C PHE A 30 -1.07 6.40 0.70
N VAL A 31 -1.87 5.54 1.31
CA VAL A 31 -2.55 4.43 0.63
C VAL A 31 -4.00 4.38 1.10
N VAL A 32 -4.89 3.96 0.22
CA VAL A 32 -6.31 3.74 0.51
C VAL A 32 -6.57 2.24 0.40
N SER A 33 -7.15 1.65 1.45
CA SER A 33 -7.58 0.26 1.42
C SER A 33 -8.99 0.16 0.82
N ASN A 34 -9.16 -0.73 -0.16
CA ASN A 34 -10.47 -1.02 -0.71
C ASN A 34 -11.03 -2.27 -0.02
N MET A 35 -11.96 -2.05 0.90
CA MET A 35 -12.60 -3.12 1.66
C MET A 35 -13.80 -3.68 0.90
N VAL A 36 -13.86 -5.00 0.78
CA VAL A 36 -15.01 -5.70 0.18
C VAL A 36 -15.55 -6.70 1.18
N LYS A 37 -16.83 -6.54 1.54
CA LYS A 37 -17.53 -7.29 2.59
C LYS A 37 -16.87 -7.12 3.96
N GLU A 38 -15.84 -7.91 4.26
CA GLU A 38 -15.16 -7.96 5.56
C GLU A 38 -13.63 -8.11 5.43
N ARG A 39 -13.10 -8.07 4.20
CA ARG A 39 -11.66 -8.23 3.94
C ARG A 39 -11.15 -7.13 3.03
N ILE A 40 -9.90 -6.75 3.25
CA ILE A 40 -9.18 -5.85 2.35
C ILE A 40 -8.91 -6.64 1.08
N ARG A 41 -9.43 -6.16 -0.06
CA ARG A 41 -9.29 -6.83 -1.36
C ARG A 41 -8.08 -6.31 -2.13
N SER A 42 -7.80 -5.03 -1.97
CA SER A 42 -6.72 -4.36 -2.67
C SER A 42 -6.39 -3.04 -1.99
N TYR A 43 -5.19 -2.56 -2.24
CA TYR A 43 -4.75 -1.23 -1.86
C TYR A 43 -4.56 -0.38 -3.10
N GLU A 44 -4.82 0.91 -2.96
CA GLU A 44 -4.57 1.91 -4.00
C GLU A 44 -3.79 3.07 -3.44
N LEU A 45 -2.92 3.66 -4.27
CA LEU A 45 -2.23 4.89 -3.87
C LEU A 45 -3.27 6.00 -3.71
N SER A 46 -3.15 6.75 -2.61
CA SER A 46 -3.96 7.94 -2.42
C SER A 46 -3.58 9.01 -3.45
N ASP A 47 -4.48 9.96 -3.67
CA ASP A 47 -4.19 11.08 -4.58
C ASP A 47 -2.99 11.91 -4.09
N PHE A 48 -2.80 12.00 -2.77
CA PHE A 48 -1.59 12.58 -2.17
C PHE A 48 -0.32 11.89 -2.68
N THR A 49 -0.27 10.55 -2.62
CA THR A 49 0.92 9.80 -3.08
C THR A 49 1.11 9.91 -4.58
N LYS A 50 0.03 9.91 -5.37
CA LYS A 50 0.11 10.08 -6.82
C LYS A 50 0.63 11.47 -7.21
N GLN A 51 0.19 12.51 -6.51
CA GLN A 51 0.62 13.89 -6.76
C GLN A 51 2.08 14.11 -6.33
N ASN A 52 2.49 13.50 -5.21
CA ASN A 52 3.82 13.68 -4.63
C ASN A 52 4.80 12.55 -4.97
N ASP A 53 4.46 11.66 -5.92
CA ASP A 53 5.26 10.47 -6.28
C ASP A 53 6.74 10.82 -6.56
N LYS A 54 6.98 11.94 -7.27
CA LYS A 54 8.33 12.41 -7.59
C LYS A 54 9.13 12.84 -6.36
N GLU A 55 8.50 13.47 -5.39
CA GLU A 55 9.16 13.89 -4.14
C GLU A 55 9.40 12.70 -3.23
N ILE A 56 8.41 11.82 -3.08
CA ILE A 56 8.52 10.60 -2.28
C ILE A 56 9.67 9.72 -2.82
N LYS A 57 9.76 9.53 -4.14
CA LYS A 57 10.88 8.79 -4.77
C LYS A 57 12.23 9.46 -4.57
N LYS A 58 12.29 10.79 -4.48
CA LYS A 58 13.54 11.50 -4.15
C LYS A 58 13.97 11.29 -2.70
N LEU A 59 13.02 11.22 -1.78
CA LEU A 59 13.28 11.00 -0.36
C LEU A 59 13.64 9.55 -0.03
N LEU A 60 13.28 8.60 -0.89
CA LEU A 60 13.65 7.18 -0.79
C LEU A 60 15.04 6.86 -1.37
N LYS A 61 15.77 7.87 -1.84
CA LYS A 61 17.09 7.74 -2.47
C LYS A 61 18.20 8.15 -1.51
#